data_AF-A0A2M8NH18-F1
#
_entry.id   AF-A0A2M8NH18-F1
#
_cell.length_a   1.000
_cell.length_b   1.000
_cell.length_c   1.000
_cell.angle_alpha   90.00
_cell.angle_beta   90.00
_cell.angle_gamma   90.00
#
_symmetry.space_group_name_H-M   'P 1'
#
loop_
_entity.id
_entity.type
_entity.pdbx_description
1 polymer ?
#
loop_
_entity_poly.entity_id
_entity_poly.type
_entity_poly.pdbx_seq_one_letter_code
_entity_poly.pdbx_strand_id
1 'polypeptide(L)'
;TVAIPEVYPYGAAAFQWLLRVAGFGIVLAAQIYMLFAPRSEAAGLDVGAPYLLLGFAIWIVGEIVGLHPALRLSPSTPEQTKAPERPIDWIALLWRASVAALGTVCALLAWRFTAGNQFTLEGVAGWFGGVILWVWALAPLDWSPVGAVRGALSAVRTWRPRISGEALWTLIALILIMGAGVFFRFSEFASVPPEMTSDHVEKLLDANGVVNGRYNVFFVNNHGRDPLQFYLLALMHSGLGLPLDFNLLKLLTAIEGLLTIPLMWILGRVMIGRSNPQLGNWVG
;
A
#
# COMPACT_ATOMS: atom_id res chain seq x y z
N THR A 1 -40.56 20.76 -33.88
CA THR A 1 -39.08 20.62 -33.93
C THR A 1 -38.71 19.37 -33.17
N VAL A 2 -38.31 18.32 -33.88
CA VAL A 2 -37.90 17.04 -33.28
C VAL A 2 -36.53 17.27 -32.64
N ALA A 3 -36.44 17.10 -31.32
CA ALA A 3 -35.17 17.15 -30.62
C ALA A 3 -34.29 15.98 -31.12
N ILE A 4 -33.17 16.32 -31.76
CA ILE A 4 -32.14 15.36 -32.11
C ILE A 4 -31.57 14.84 -30.78
N PRO A 5 -31.52 13.52 -30.53
CA PRO A 5 -30.91 12.99 -29.32
C PRO A 5 -29.43 13.38 -29.32
N GLU A 6 -28.95 13.95 -28.21
CA GLU A 6 -27.53 14.22 -28.01
C GLU A 6 -26.74 12.93 -28.26
N VAL A 7 -25.80 12.99 -29.20
CA VAL A 7 -24.86 11.91 -29.46
C VAL A 7 -24.00 11.76 -28.21
N TYR A 8 -24.34 10.80 -27.35
CA TYR A 8 -23.58 10.51 -26.14
C TYR A 8 -22.09 10.28 -26.50
N PRO A 9 -21.14 10.82 -25.71
CA PRO A 9 -19.70 10.73 -25.98
C PRO A 9 -19.12 9.33 -25.66
N TYR A 10 -19.85 8.26 -25.93
CA TYR A 10 -19.40 6.88 -25.69
C TYR A 10 -18.16 6.53 -26.51
N GLY A 11 -17.99 7.10 -27.71
CA GLY A 11 -16.90 6.74 -28.62
C GLY A 11 -15.53 6.99 -28.01
N ALA A 12 -15.35 8.13 -27.37
CA ALA A 12 -14.05 8.49 -26.84
C ALA A 12 -13.80 7.84 -25.47
N ALA A 13 -14.82 7.64 -24.62
CA ALA A 13 -14.67 6.91 -23.36
C ALA A 13 -14.36 5.42 -23.61
N ALA A 14 -15.01 4.83 -24.62
CA ALA A 14 -14.68 3.51 -25.15
C ALA A 14 -13.26 3.47 -25.71
N PHE A 15 -12.83 4.52 -26.43
CA PHE A 15 -11.46 4.62 -26.94
C PHE A 15 -10.42 4.71 -25.80
N GLN A 16 -10.66 5.51 -24.77
CA GLN A 16 -9.80 5.56 -23.57
C GLN A 16 -9.74 4.18 -22.89
N TRP A 17 -10.88 3.51 -22.72
CA TRP A 17 -10.93 2.17 -22.16
C TRP A 17 -10.15 1.16 -23.03
N LEU A 18 -10.29 1.23 -24.35
CA LEU A 18 -9.54 0.40 -25.30
C LEU A 18 -8.03 0.62 -25.18
N LEU A 19 -7.57 1.87 -25.03
CA LEU A 19 -6.16 2.18 -24.81
C LEU A 19 -5.65 1.54 -23.50
N ARG A 20 -6.44 1.63 -22.41
CA ARG A 20 -6.08 0.97 -21.14
C ARG A 20 -6.01 -0.54 -21.26
N VAL A 21 -6.98 -1.16 -21.93
CA VAL A 21 -7.01 -2.61 -22.18
C VAL A 21 -5.85 -3.04 -23.08
N ALA A 22 -5.54 -2.27 -24.13
CA ALA A 22 -4.42 -2.54 -25.02
C ALA A 22 -3.08 -2.42 -24.29
N GLY A 23 -2.89 -1.35 -23.50
CA GLY A 23 -1.70 -1.18 -22.67
C GLY A 23 -1.51 -2.32 -21.68
N PHE A 24 -2.57 -2.72 -20.97
CA PHE A 24 -2.55 -3.88 -20.09
C PHE A 24 -2.26 -5.19 -20.84
N GLY A 25 -2.90 -5.41 -21.98
CA GLY A 25 -2.70 -6.59 -22.81
C GLY A 25 -1.27 -6.74 -23.31
N ILE A 26 -0.61 -5.62 -23.66
CA ILE A 26 0.80 -5.59 -24.06
C ILE A 26 1.70 -5.97 -22.88
N VAL A 27 1.45 -5.42 -21.68
CA VAL A 27 2.20 -5.78 -20.47
C VAL A 27 2.00 -7.26 -20.13
N LEU A 28 0.77 -7.77 -20.23
CA LEU A 28 0.46 -9.16 -19.93
C LEU A 28 1.11 -10.12 -20.94
N ALA A 29 0.99 -9.84 -22.24
CA ALA A 29 1.64 -10.60 -23.30
C ALA A 29 3.15 -10.60 -23.13
N ALA A 30 3.73 -9.49 -22.69
CA ALA A 30 5.15 -9.41 -22.37
C ALA A 30 5.53 -10.24 -21.16
N GLN A 31 4.73 -10.27 -20.09
CA GLN A 31 4.99 -11.19 -18.98
C GLN A 31 4.96 -12.65 -19.43
N ILE A 32 4.00 -13.02 -20.29
CA ILE A 32 3.94 -14.36 -20.88
C ILE A 32 5.19 -14.63 -21.71
N TYR A 33 5.61 -13.70 -22.57
CA TYR A 33 6.85 -13.82 -23.34
C TYR A 33 8.08 -13.96 -22.45
N MET A 34 8.20 -13.14 -21.40
CA MET A 34 9.28 -13.21 -20.43
C MET A 34 9.35 -14.56 -19.72
N LEU A 35 8.22 -15.24 -19.46
CA LEU A 35 8.21 -16.57 -18.85
C LEU A 35 8.95 -17.62 -19.69
N PHE A 36 8.97 -17.45 -21.02
CA PHE A 36 9.57 -18.41 -21.95
C PHE A 36 10.87 -17.91 -22.59
N ALA A 37 11.22 -16.63 -22.42
CA ALA A 37 12.43 -16.07 -22.96
C ALA A 37 13.69 -16.54 -22.21
N PRO A 38 14.80 -16.82 -22.90
CA PRO A 38 16.08 -17.09 -22.26
C PRO A 38 16.51 -15.88 -21.42
N ARG A 39 16.84 -16.08 -20.14
CA ARG A 39 17.26 -15.00 -19.24
C ARG A 39 18.71 -15.18 -18.81
N SER A 40 19.46 -14.10 -18.82
CA SER A 40 20.74 -13.96 -18.12
C SER A 40 20.65 -12.77 -17.17
N GLU A 41 21.51 -12.71 -16.15
CA GLU A 41 21.55 -11.57 -15.21
C GLU A 41 21.77 -10.23 -15.92
N ALA A 42 22.52 -10.24 -17.02
CA ALA A 42 22.84 -9.04 -17.80
C ALA A 42 21.68 -8.55 -18.71
N ALA A 43 20.85 -9.46 -19.23
CA ALA A 43 19.82 -9.14 -20.23
C ALA A 43 18.38 -9.36 -19.73
N GLY A 44 18.20 -9.80 -18.48
CA GLY A 44 16.89 -10.15 -17.94
C GLY A 44 15.88 -9.00 -17.95
N LEU A 45 16.36 -7.76 -17.80
CA LEU A 45 15.52 -6.56 -17.89
C LEU A 45 15.14 -6.22 -19.34
N ASP A 46 16.06 -6.42 -20.28
CA ASP A 46 15.90 -6.03 -21.70
C ASP A 46 14.78 -6.79 -22.41
N VAL A 47 14.49 -8.00 -21.96
CA VAL A 47 13.41 -8.83 -22.50
C VAL A 47 12.03 -8.25 -22.17
N GLY A 48 11.87 -7.65 -20.99
CA GLY A 48 10.56 -7.16 -20.50
C GLY A 48 10.36 -5.65 -20.58
N ALA A 49 11.44 -4.90 -20.40
CA ALA A 49 11.41 -3.45 -20.28
C ALA A 49 10.77 -2.75 -21.50
N PRO A 50 11.06 -3.11 -22.76
CA PRO A 50 10.46 -2.43 -23.91
C PRO A 50 8.93 -2.52 -23.92
N TYR A 51 8.39 -3.67 -23.55
CA TYR A 51 6.95 -3.88 -23.52
C TYR A 51 6.28 -3.22 -22.32
N LEU A 52 6.94 -3.22 -21.15
CA LEU A 52 6.49 -2.46 -19.99
C LEU A 52 6.42 -0.97 -20.29
N LEU A 53 7.47 -0.43 -20.92
CA LEU A 53 7.54 0.97 -21.35
C LEU A 53 6.47 1.29 -22.40
N LEU A 54 6.25 0.40 -23.37
CA LEU A 54 5.21 0.58 -24.39
C LEU A 54 3.81 0.56 -23.78
N GLY A 55 3.51 -0.43 -22.93
CA GLY A 55 2.22 -0.52 -22.24
C GLY A 55 1.96 0.69 -21.34
N PHE A 56 2.99 1.16 -20.62
CA PHE A 56 2.91 2.37 -19.81
C PHE A 56 2.71 3.63 -20.65
N ALA A 57 3.40 3.76 -21.79
CA ALA A 57 3.22 4.88 -22.72
C ALA A 57 1.80 4.92 -23.29
N ILE A 58 1.26 3.76 -23.70
CA ILE A 58 -0.13 3.64 -24.17
C ILE A 58 -1.13 3.99 -23.06
N TRP A 59 -0.84 3.58 -21.81
CA TRP A 59 -1.65 3.96 -20.66
C TRP A 59 -1.64 5.48 -20.42
N ILE A 60 -0.47 6.13 -20.45
CA ILE A 60 -0.35 7.60 -20.36
C ILE A 60 -1.15 8.29 -21.47
N VAL A 61 -1.04 7.81 -22.71
CA VAL A 61 -1.83 8.35 -23.83
C VAL A 61 -3.33 8.21 -23.54
N GLY A 62 -3.76 7.08 -22.98
CA GLY A 62 -5.13 6.88 -22.49
C GLY A 62 -5.56 7.91 -21.44
N GLU A 63 -4.69 8.22 -20.46
CA GLU A 63 -4.98 9.25 -19.46
C GLU A 63 -5.05 10.66 -20.08
N ILE A 64 -4.12 11.02 -20.97
CA ILE A 64 -4.13 12.31 -21.67
C ILE A 64 -5.39 12.46 -22.53
N VAL A 65 -5.77 11.41 -23.26
CA VAL A 65 -7.03 11.39 -24.01
C VAL A 65 -8.20 11.60 -23.05
N GLY A 66 -8.25 10.88 -21.93
CA GLY A 66 -9.28 11.03 -20.90
C GLY A 66 -9.38 12.41 -20.24
N LEU A 67 -8.31 13.21 -20.26
CA LEU A 67 -8.32 14.58 -19.76
C LEU A 67 -9.06 15.56 -20.68
N HIS A 68 -9.34 15.17 -21.94
CA HIS A 68 -10.00 16.02 -22.91
C HIS A 68 -11.40 16.43 -22.40
N PRO A 69 -11.79 17.71 -22.47
CA PRO A 69 -13.07 18.20 -21.93
C PRO A 69 -14.30 17.49 -22.51
N ALA A 70 -14.26 17.13 -23.80
CA ALA A 70 -15.36 16.41 -24.47
C ALA A 70 -15.54 14.94 -24.02
N LEU A 71 -14.62 14.44 -23.20
CA LEU A 71 -14.55 13.07 -22.74
C LEU A 71 -14.98 12.88 -21.29
N ARG A 72 -15.13 14.00 -20.57
CA ARG A 72 -15.77 13.99 -19.28
C ARG A 72 -17.24 13.67 -19.55
N LEU A 73 -17.66 12.44 -19.25
CA LEU A 73 -19.04 12.16 -18.87
C LEU A 73 -19.36 13.26 -17.87
N SER A 74 -20.20 14.23 -18.24
CA SER A 74 -20.56 15.33 -17.35
C SER A 74 -20.88 14.68 -16.01
N PRO A 75 -20.02 14.85 -14.99
CA PRO A 75 -20.55 14.70 -13.65
C PRO A 75 -21.67 15.73 -13.66
N SER A 76 -22.88 15.37 -13.23
CA SER A 76 -23.84 16.38 -12.77
C SER A 76 -23.01 17.42 -12.04
N THR A 77 -22.82 18.61 -12.64
CA THR A 77 -21.80 19.55 -12.18
C THR A 77 -22.09 19.69 -10.70
N PRO A 78 -21.25 19.17 -9.78
CA PRO A 78 -21.40 19.54 -8.41
C PRO A 78 -21.15 21.02 -8.52
N GLU A 79 -22.21 21.81 -8.37
CA GLU A 79 -22.21 23.26 -8.46
C GLU A 79 -20.86 23.68 -7.92
N GLN A 80 -19.95 24.07 -8.82
CA GLN A 80 -18.59 24.41 -8.43
C GLN A 80 -18.80 25.73 -7.72
N THR A 81 -19.15 25.64 -6.45
CA THR A 81 -19.05 26.71 -5.49
C THR A 81 -17.59 27.04 -5.59
N LYS A 82 -17.27 28.11 -6.35
CA LYS A 82 -15.93 28.70 -6.34
C LYS A 82 -15.60 28.80 -4.87
N ALA A 83 -14.70 27.93 -4.41
CA ALA A 83 -14.30 27.94 -3.01
C ALA A 83 -13.87 29.38 -2.76
N PRO A 84 -14.45 30.07 -1.77
CA PRO A 84 -14.19 31.48 -1.57
C PRO A 84 -12.68 31.68 -1.57
N GLU A 85 -12.18 32.65 -2.32
CA GLU A 85 -10.76 33.00 -2.34
C GLU A 85 -10.37 33.33 -0.90
N ARG A 86 -9.78 32.35 -0.20
CA ARG A 86 -9.31 32.55 1.15
C ARG A 86 -7.98 33.30 1.04
N PRO A 87 -7.83 34.45 1.71
CA PRO A 87 -6.54 35.12 1.74
C PRO A 87 -5.49 34.15 2.29
N ILE A 88 -4.28 34.21 1.73
CA ILE A 88 -3.16 33.38 2.20
C ILE A 88 -2.88 33.73 3.65
N ASP A 89 -3.04 32.76 4.54
CA ASP A 89 -2.64 32.89 5.94
C ASP A 89 -1.13 32.66 6.06
N TRP A 90 -0.37 33.76 5.97
CA TRP A 90 1.08 33.74 6.08
C TRP A 90 1.58 33.20 7.42
N ILE A 91 0.84 33.42 8.50
CA ILE A 91 1.22 32.92 9.83
C ILE A 91 1.11 31.40 9.84
N ALA A 92 0.00 30.86 9.35
CA ALA A 92 -0.18 29.42 9.21
C ALA A 92 0.86 28.80 8.27
N LEU A 93 1.20 29.47 7.17
CA LEU A 93 2.23 29.01 6.24
C LEU A 93 3.63 28.98 6.89
N LEU A 94 4.02 30.05 7.60
CA LEU A 94 5.30 30.12 8.32
C LEU A 94 5.38 29.07 9.43
N TRP A 95 4.29 28.81 10.14
CA TRP A 95 4.20 27.71 11.10
C TRP A 95 4.43 26.35 10.43
N ARG A 96 3.74 26.06 9.33
CA ARG A 96 3.89 24.78 8.60
C ARG A 96 5.30 24.62 8.02
N ALA A 97 5.90 25.71 7.52
CA ALA A 97 7.30 25.72 7.08
C ALA A 97 8.26 25.41 8.23
N SER A 98 8.00 25.94 9.42
CA SER A 98 8.78 25.63 10.64
C SER A 98 8.65 24.16 11.05
N VAL A 99 7.44 23.59 10.96
CA VAL A 99 7.20 22.16 11.19
C VAL A 99 7.95 21.30 10.16
N ALA A 100 7.93 21.68 8.88
CA ALA A 100 8.68 21.00 7.82
C ALA A 100 10.19 21.07 8.03
N ALA A 101 10.70 22.23 8.47
CA ALA A 101 12.11 22.41 8.81
C ALA A 101 12.52 21.49 9.96
N LEU A 102 11.71 21.41 11.02
CA LEU A 102 11.94 20.46 12.11
C LEU A 102 11.88 19.00 11.63
N GLY A 103 10.91 18.65 10.77
CA GLY A 103 10.81 17.33 10.16
C GLY A 103 12.05 16.96 9.33
N THR A 104 12.61 17.94 8.63
CA THR A 104 13.87 17.79 7.88
C THR A 104 15.05 17.54 8.83
N VAL A 105 15.16 18.30 9.92
CA VAL A 105 16.18 18.05 10.96
C VAL A 105 16.06 16.63 11.52
N CYS A 106 14.85 16.17 11.85
CA CYS A 106 14.63 14.80 12.32
C CYS A 106 15.04 13.74 11.29
N ALA A 107 14.73 13.95 10.00
CA ALA A 107 15.17 13.05 8.93
C ALA A 107 16.70 13.04 8.76
N LEU A 108 17.37 14.18 8.88
CA LEU A 108 18.83 14.27 8.85
C LEU A 108 19.47 13.56 10.05
N LEU A 109 18.89 13.67 11.24
CA LEU A 109 19.30 12.92 12.42
C LEU A 109 19.10 11.41 12.20
N ALA A 110 17.97 11.00 11.64
CA ALA A 110 17.70 9.61 11.29
C ALA A 110 18.78 9.03 10.37
N TRP A 111 19.12 9.76 9.30
CA TRP A 111 20.21 9.39 8.40
C TRP A 111 21.55 9.32 9.13
N ARG A 112 21.89 10.33 9.93
CA ARG A 112 23.18 10.39 10.65
C ARG A 112 23.35 9.25 11.66
N PHE A 113 22.28 8.89 12.36
CA PHE A 113 22.29 7.86 13.39
C PHE A 113 22.10 6.45 12.84
N THR A 114 21.72 6.31 11.56
CA THR A 114 21.65 5.01 10.85
C THR A 114 22.71 4.82 9.78
N ALA A 115 23.63 5.79 9.62
CA ALA A 115 24.66 5.81 8.56
C ALA A 115 25.55 4.54 8.50
N GLY A 116 25.72 3.83 9.62
CA GLY A 116 26.47 2.57 9.69
C GLY A 116 25.68 1.33 9.25
N ASN A 117 24.55 1.51 8.54
CA ASN A 117 23.59 0.44 8.24
C ASN A 117 23.09 -0.28 9.50
N GLN A 118 22.89 0.46 10.59
CA GLN A 118 22.38 -0.06 11.85
C GLN A 118 21.21 0.79 12.33
N PHE A 119 20.13 0.16 12.74
CA PHE A 119 19.09 0.83 13.49
C PHE A 119 19.62 1.16 14.89
N THR A 120 19.48 2.43 15.25
CA THR A 120 19.72 2.96 16.59
C THR A 120 18.42 3.53 17.11
N LEU A 121 18.25 3.62 18.43
CA LEU A 121 17.04 4.17 19.02
C LEU A 121 16.82 5.62 18.58
N GLU A 122 17.90 6.40 18.54
CA GLU A 122 17.94 7.79 18.09
C GLU A 122 17.60 7.91 16.60
N GLY A 123 18.14 7.00 15.78
CA GLY A 123 17.84 6.95 14.36
C GLY A 123 16.37 6.65 14.07
N VAL A 124 15.82 5.64 14.75
CA VAL A 124 14.40 5.25 14.64
C VAL A 124 13.49 6.37 15.16
N ALA A 125 13.81 6.99 16.29
CA ALA A 125 13.06 8.11 16.84
C ALA A 125 13.09 9.32 15.89
N GLY A 126 14.25 9.65 15.32
CA GLY A 126 14.40 10.68 14.30
C GLY A 126 13.58 10.38 13.05
N TRP A 127 13.56 9.12 12.61
CA TRP A 127 12.78 8.70 11.44
C TRP A 127 11.28 8.85 11.67
N PHE A 128 10.75 8.28 12.75
CA PHE A 128 9.33 8.43 13.10
C PHE A 128 8.94 9.89 13.33
N GLY A 129 9.76 10.65 14.05
CA GLY A 129 9.55 12.08 14.26
C GLY A 129 9.51 12.86 12.94
N GLY A 130 10.45 12.57 12.03
CA GLY A 130 10.48 13.15 10.69
C GLY A 130 9.20 12.86 9.90
N VAL A 131 8.76 11.59 9.87
CA VAL A 131 7.53 11.19 9.19
C VAL A 131 6.31 11.93 9.75
N ILE A 132 6.14 11.94 11.08
CA ILE A 132 4.99 12.61 11.73
C ILE A 132 5.00 14.11 11.44
N LEU A 133 6.15 14.77 11.52
CA LEU A 133 6.28 16.20 11.26
C LEU A 133 6.04 16.54 9.79
N TRP A 134 6.50 15.71 8.85
CA TRP A 134 6.21 15.92 7.43
C TRP A 134 4.74 15.71 7.10
N VAL A 135 4.12 14.66 7.64
CA VAL A 135 2.67 14.45 7.53
C VAL A 135 1.93 15.66 8.11
N TRP A 136 2.35 16.18 9.26
CA TRP A 136 1.74 17.37 9.83
C TRP A 136 1.99 18.60 8.97
N ALA A 137 3.20 18.84 8.47
CA ALA A 137 3.51 20.00 7.64
C ALA A 137 2.62 20.07 6.37
N LEU A 138 2.29 18.92 5.79
CA LEU A 138 1.51 18.81 4.54
C LEU A 138 0.01 18.59 4.76
N ALA A 139 -0.42 18.30 5.99
CA ALA A 139 -1.83 18.08 6.30
C ALA A 139 -2.65 19.38 6.21
N PRO A 140 -3.98 19.28 6.00
CA PRO A 140 -4.90 20.42 6.05
C PRO A 140 -4.71 21.29 7.31
N LEU A 141 -5.00 22.60 7.19
CA LEU A 141 -4.73 23.57 8.26
C LEU A 141 -5.50 23.28 9.56
N ASP A 142 -6.70 22.73 9.43
CA ASP A 142 -7.58 22.27 10.50
C ASP A 142 -7.19 20.90 11.08
N TRP A 143 -6.27 20.18 10.44
CA TRP A 143 -5.78 18.90 10.91
C TRP A 143 -4.50 19.04 11.76
N SER A 144 -4.44 18.28 12.85
CA SER A 144 -3.25 18.12 13.68
C SER A 144 -3.12 16.69 14.20
N PRO A 145 -1.89 16.19 14.48
CA PRO A 145 -1.69 14.85 15.05
C PRO A 145 -2.42 14.65 16.38
N VAL A 146 -2.38 15.67 17.26
CA VAL A 146 -3.08 15.63 18.55
C VAL A 146 -4.59 15.58 18.36
N GLY A 147 -5.13 16.37 17.42
CA GLY A 147 -6.55 16.33 17.04
C GLY A 147 -6.97 14.97 16.50
N ALA A 148 -6.14 14.35 15.65
CA ALA A 148 -6.38 13.02 15.10
C ALA A 148 -6.42 11.94 16.18
N VAL A 149 -5.47 11.95 17.12
CA VAL A 149 -5.44 11.00 18.26
C VAL A 149 -6.66 11.19 19.16
N ARG A 150 -7.00 12.44 19.51
CA ARG A 150 -8.20 12.74 20.30
C ARG A 150 -9.48 12.30 19.57
N GLY A 151 -9.56 12.56 18.27
CA GLY A 151 -10.64 12.12 17.40
C GLY A 151 -10.80 10.60 17.43
N ALA A 152 -9.71 9.87 17.20
CA ALA A 152 -9.70 8.40 17.25
C ALA A 152 -10.12 7.85 18.62
N LEU A 153 -9.56 8.37 19.72
CA LEU A 153 -9.94 7.97 21.08
C LEU A 153 -11.42 8.24 21.37
N SER A 154 -11.91 9.41 20.94
CA SER A 154 -13.32 9.76 21.11
C SER A 154 -14.23 8.83 20.30
N ALA A 155 -13.85 8.52 19.05
CA ALA A 155 -14.57 7.63 18.17
C ALA A 155 -14.65 6.21 18.75
N VAL A 156 -13.54 5.69 19.30
CA VAL A 156 -13.51 4.40 20.00
C VAL A 156 -14.41 4.42 21.23
N ARG A 157 -14.36 5.49 22.04
CA ARG A 157 -15.18 5.61 23.27
C ARG A 157 -16.68 5.71 22.98
N THR A 158 -17.05 6.44 21.93
CA THR A 158 -18.45 6.60 21.50
C THR A 158 -18.90 5.49 20.56
N TRP A 159 -18.02 4.53 20.24
CA TRP A 159 -18.35 3.45 19.32
C TRP A 159 -19.50 2.63 19.88
N ARG A 160 -20.59 2.59 19.12
CA ARG A 160 -21.81 1.82 19.37
C ARG A 160 -22.09 1.05 18.09
N PRO A 161 -21.52 -0.16 17.92
CA PRO A 161 -21.70 -0.91 16.69
C PRO A 161 -23.19 -1.20 16.50
N ARG A 162 -23.81 -0.57 15.50
CA ARG A 162 -25.13 -0.94 14.99
C ARG A 162 -24.89 -1.73 13.72
N ILE A 163 -24.99 -3.04 13.83
CA ILE A 163 -24.88 -3.93 12.66
C ILE A 163 -26.22 -3.85 11.92
N SER A 164 -26.26 -3.05 10.85
CA SER A 164 -27.35 -3.11 9.88
C SER A 164 -27.39 -4.49 9.21
N GLY A 165 -28.53 -4.89 8.62
CA GLY A 165 -28.64 -6.15 7.89
C GLY A 165 -27.57 -6.34 6.81
N GLU A 166 -27.26 -5.30 6.03
CA GLU A 166 -26.19 -5.34 5.02
C GLU A 166 -24.81 -5.56 5.65
N ALA A 167 -24.49 -4.80 6.72
CA ALA A 167 -23.24 -4.95 7.46
C ALA A 167 -23.06 -6.34 8.09
N LEU A 168 -24.16 -7.00 8.47
CA LEU A 168 -24.12 -8.38 8.98
C LEU A 168 -23.66 -9.34 7.87
N TRP A 169 -24.22 -9.22 6.67
CA TRP A 169 -23.83 -10.06 5.54
C TRP A 169 -22.39 -9.82 5.11
N THR A 170 -21.92 -8.56 5.09
CA THR A 170 -20.51 -8.25 4.85
C THR A 170 -19.61 -8.87 5.90
N LEU A 171 -19.98 -8.81 7.18
CA LEU A 171 -19.20 -9.42 8.26
C LEU A 171 -19.17 -10.95 8.12
N ILE A 172 -20.29 -11.59 7.83
CA ILE A 172 -20.36 -13.03 7.58
C ILE A 172 -19.45 -13.41 6.40
N ALA A 173 -19.54 -12.69 5.28
CA ALA A 173 -18.70 -12.92 4.11
C ALA A 173 -17.20 -12.79 4.46
N LEU A 174 -16.81 -11.74 5.18
CA LEU A 174 -15.44 -11.56 5.65
C LEU A 174 -14.99 -12.70 6.58
N ILE A 175 -15.82 -13.14 7.51
CA ILE A 175 -15.51 -14.28 8.38
C ILE A 175 -15.32 -15.55 7.56
N LEU A 176 -16.16 -15.79 6.55
CA LEU A 176 -16.03 -16.95 5.67
C LEU A 176 -14.75 -16.89 4.83
N ILE A 177 -14.42 -15.72 4.27
CA ILE A 177 -13.18 -15.51 3.50
C ILE A 177 -11.95 -15.69 4.41
N MET A 178 -11.99 -15.12 5.62
CA MET A 178 -10.94 -15.32 6.62
C MET A 178 -10.81 -16.79 7.02
N GLY A 179 -11.94 -17.48 7.23
CA GLY A 179 -11.98 -18.90 7.54
C GLY A 179 -11.39 -19.76 6.42
N ALA A 180 -11.71 -19.45 5.16
CA ALA A 180 -11.08 -20.08 4.00
C ALA A 180 -9.56 -19.78 3.95
N GLY A 181 -9.17 -18.53 4.21
CA GLY A 181 -7.77 -18.12 4.29
C GLY A 181 -6.98 -18.87 5.37
N VAL A 182 -7.60 -19.10 6.53
CA VAL A 182 -7.04 -19.92 7.62
C VAL A 182 -6.94 -21.37 7.18
N PHE A 183 -8.03 -21.94 6.65
CA PHE A 183 -8.06 -23.32 6.19
C PHE A 183 -6.91 -23.60 5.21
N PHE A 184 -6.81 -22.83 4.12
CA PHE A 184 -5.78 -23.06 3.10
C PHE A 184 -4.34 -22.85 3.59
N ARG A 185 -4.11 -22.02 4.61
CA ARG A 185 -2.77 -21.74 5.13
C ARG A 185 -2.34 -22.73 6.22
N PHE A 186 -3.29 -23.27 6.97
CA PHE A 186 -3.01 -24.05 8.17
C PHE A 186 -3.41 -25.52 8.09
N SER A 187 -4.24 -25.94 7.12
CA SER A 187 -4.68 -27.35 6.99
C SER A 187 -3.52 -28.33 6.85
N GLU A 188 -2.45 -27.90 6.18
CA GLU A 188 -1.24 -28.68 5.91
C GLU A 188 0.02 -27.98 6.42
N PHE A 189 -0.10 -27.19 7.49
CA PHE A 189 0.98 -26.36 8.02
C PHE A 189 2.29 -27.12 8.28
N ALA A 190 2.18 -28.35 8.79
CA ALA A 190 3.33 -29.19 9.09
C ALA A 190 3.96 -29.81 7.82
N SER A 191 3.16 -30.15 6.82
CA SER A 191 3.58 -30.90 5.63
C SER A 191 3.95 -30.02 4.45
N VAL A 192 3.47 -28.77 4.38
CA VAL A 192 3.64 -27.91 3.20
C VAL A 192 4.19 -26.53 3.59
N PRO A 193 5.29 -26.07 2.94
CA PRO A 193 6.24 -26.89 2.17
C PRO A 193 6.97 -27.92 3.07
N PRO A 194 7.30 -29.11 2.54
CA PRO A 194 7.98 -30.15 3.32
C PRO A 194 9.45 -29.81 3.61
N GLU A 195 10.09 -29.11 2.68
CA GLU A 195 11.53 -28.79 2.74
C GLU A 195 11.77 -27.28 2.61
N MET A 196 12.90 -26.85 3.17
CA MET A 196 13.35 -25.47 3.05
C MET A 196 13.94 -25.18 1.67
N THR A 197 13.79 -23.94 1.21
CA THR A 197 14.50 -23.41 0.05
C THR A 197 15.70 -22.59 0.54
N SER A 198 16.61 -22.24 -0.37
CA SER A 198 17.76 -21.36 -0.04
C SER A 198 17.29 -20.04 0.59
N ASP A 199 16.23 -19.43 0.06
CA ASP A 199 15.66 -18.20 0.61
C ASP A 199 15.16 -18.39 2.04
N HIS A 200 14.47 -19.50 2.36
CA HIS A 200 14.04 -19.79 3.73
C HIS A 200 15.21 -19.87 4.71
N VAL A 201 16.31 -20.49 4.31
CA VAL A 201 17.52 -20.60 5.15
C VAL A 201 18.13 -19.23 5.40
N GLU A 202 18.30 -18.42 4.36
CA GLU A 202 18.87 -17.08 4.48
C GLU A 202 18.03 -16.15 5.36
N LYS A 203 16.70 -16.24 5.28
CA LYS A 203 15.79 -15.47 6.14
C LYS A 203 15.96 -15.82 7.62
N LEU A 204 16.12 -17.11 7.93
CA LEU A 204 16.37 -17.55 9.31
C LEU A 204 17.76 -17.12 9.80
N LEU A 205 18.78 -17.14 8.94
CA LEU A 205 20.12 -16.66 9.28
C LEU A 205 20.13 -15.15 9.58
N ASP A 206 19.39 -14.36 8.80
CA ASP A 206 19.25 -12.92 9.03
C ASP A 206 18.47 -12.61 10.31
N ALA A 207 17.36 -13.32 10.55
CA ALA A 207 16.61 -13.22 11.79
C ALA A 207 17.48 -13.61 13.01
N ASN A 208 18.28 -14.66 12.89
CA ASN A 208 19.24 -15.04 13.93
C ASN A 208 20.32 -13.96 14.11
N GLY A 209 20.73 -13.29 13.04
CA GLY A 209 21.59 -12.10 13.11
C GLY A 209 20.97 -11.01 13.98
N VAL A 210 19.69 -10.70 13.81
CA VAL A 210 18.94 -9.72 14.62
C VAL A 210 18.87 -10.15 16.09
N VAL A 211 18.57 -11.42 16.37
CA VAL A 211 18.57 -11.97 17.74
C VAL A 211 19.93 -11.78 18.42
N ASN A 212 21.02 -11.89 17.65
CA ASN A 212 22.39 -11.69 18.12
C ASN A 212 22.90 -10.24 18.02
N GLY A 213 21.99 -9.26 17.90
CA GLY A 213 22.33 -7.83 17.98
C GLY A 213 22.77 -7.18 16.66
N ARG A 214 22.61 -7.84 15.52
CA ARG A 214 22.86 -7.22 14.21
C ARG A 214 21.60 -6.52 13.72
N TYR A 215 21.43 -5.28 14.14
CA TYR A 215 20.25 -4.49 13.81
C TYR A 215 20.41 -3.76 12.48
N ASN A 216 20.63 -4.50 11.39
CA ASN A 216 20.82 -3.91 10.08
C ASN A 216 19.58 -3.13 9.60
N VAL A 217 19.78 -2.00 8.92
CA VAL A 217 18.72 -1.28 8.20
C VAL A 217 18.44 -1.98 6.86
N PHE A 218 19.50 -2.38 6.18
CA PHE A 218 19.48 -3.10 4.91
C PHE A 218 20.23 -4.42 5.04
N PHE A 219 19.57 -5.51 4.68
CA PHE A 219 20.17 -6.85 4.73
C PHE A 219 20.77 -7.18 3.38
N VAL A 220 22.11 -7.22 3.33
CA VAL A 220 22.89 -7.43 2.10
C VAL A 220 22.82 -8.86 1.56
N ASN A 221 22.51 -9.82 2.42
CA ASN A 221 22.36 -11.21 2.02
C ASN A 221 21.22 -11.33 0.99
N ASN A 222 21.48 -12.05 -0.11
CA ASN A 222 20.54 -12.28 -1.21
C ASN A 222 19.99 -10.99 -1.83
N HIS A 223 20.90 -10.22 -2.45
CA HIS A 223 20.60 -9.07 -3.32
C HIS A 223 19.92 -7.87 -2.68
N GLY A 224 19.93 -7.77 -1.34
CA GLY A 224 19.28 -6.68 -0.64
C GLY A 224 17.83 -6.97 -0.32
N ARG A 225 17.49 -7.03 0.97
CA ARG A 225 16.14 -7.38 1.43
C ARG A 225 15.60 -6.41 2.46
N ASP A 226 14.28 -6.24 2.44
CA ASP A 226 13.54 -5.46 3.41
C ASP A 226 13.68 -6.10 4.82
N PRO A 227 13.98 -5.31 5.85
CA PRO A 227 14.30 -5.82 7.18
C PRO A 227 13.10 -6.40 7.94
N LEU A 228 11.85 -6.00 7.63
CA LEU A 228 10.71 -6.17 8.52
C LEU A 228 10.51 -7.63 8.95
N GLN A 229 10.57 -8.56 8.01
CA GLN A 229 10.32 -9.98 8.28
C GLN A 229 11.35 -10.56 9.28
N PHE A 230 12.61 -10.13 9.22
CA PHE A 230 13.68 -10.64 10.11
C PHE A 230 13.51 -10.13 11.54
N TYR A 231 13.11 -8.86 11.70
CA TYR A 231 12.77 -8.31 13.00
C TYR A 231 11.52 -8.93 13.60
N LEU A 232 10.50 -9.24 12.79
CA LEU A 232 9.29 -9.92 13.27
C LEU A 232 9.61 -11.34 13.74
N LEU A 233 10.43 -12.10 13.00
CA LEU A 233 10.90 -13.41 13.45
C LEU A 233 11.69 -13.32 14.75
N ALA A 234 12.63 -12.38 14.84
CA ALA A 234 13.41 -12.16 16.05
C ALA A 234 12.52 -11.74 17.23
N LEU A 235 11.49 -10.91 17.01
CA LEU A 235 10.52 -10.51 18.03
C LEU A 235 9.67 -11.68 18.49
N MET A 236 9.20 -12.55 17.58
CA MET A 236 8.44 -13.74 17.96
C MET A 236 9.33 -14.73 18.72
N HIS A 237 10.59 -14.88 18.33
CA HIS A 237 11.55 -15.72 19.02
C HIS A 237 11.87 -15.18 20.42
N SER A 238 12.43 -13.97 20.51
CA SER A 238 12.90 -13.38 21.76
C SER A 238 11.77 -12.89 22.66
N GLY A 239 10.64 -12.47 22.10
CA GLY A 239 9.49 -11.95 22.85
C GLY A 239 8.47 -12.99 23.27
N LEU A 240 8.19 -14.00 22.43
CA LEU A 240 7.21 -15.06 22.72
C LEU A 240 7.86 -16.41 23.07
N GLY A 241 9.19 -16.53 22.95
CA GLY A 241 9.91 -17.78 23.24
C GLY A 241 9.72 -18.87 22.19
N LEU A 242 9.26 -18.53 20.99
CA LEU A 242 9.05 -19.50 19.92
C LEU A 242 10.40 -19.96 19.32
N PRO A 243 10.58 -21.24 18.95
CA PRO A 243 11.80 -21.70 18.30
C PRO A 243 12.06 -20.94 17.00
N LEU A 244 13.29 -20.46 16.79
CA LEU A 244 13.67 -19.80 15.54
C LEU A 244 13.97 -20.87 14.47
N ASP A 245 12.92 -21.44 13.90
CA ASP A 245 12.97 -22.53 12.95
C ASP A 245 12.07 -22.29 11.73
N PHE A 246 12.01 -23.29 10.85
CA PHE A 246 11.19 -23.22 9.65
C PHE A 246 9.69 -23.08 9.95
N ASN A 247 9.20 -23.65 11.04
CA ASN A 247 7.80 -23.52 11.42
C ASN A 247 7.49 -22.09 11.85
N LEU A 248 8.40 -21.42 12.56
CA LEU A 248 8.20 -20.01 12.89
C LEU A 248 8.14 -19.13 11.64
N LEU A 249 9.00 -19.39 10.65
CA LEU A 249 8.94 -18.69 9.35
C LEU A 249 7.62 -18.93 8.61
N LYS A 250 7.15 -20.18 8.57
CA LYS A 250 5.83 -20.51 8.01
C LYS A 250 4.70 -19.81 8.75
N LEU A 251 4.75 -19.80 10.08
CA LEU A 251 3.74 -19.18 10.93
C LEU A 251 3.65 -17.68 10.67
N LEU A 252 4.77 -16.98 10.70
CA LEU A 252 4.80 -15.54 10.42
C LEU A 252 4.24 -15.24 9.03
N THR A 253 4.70 -15.95 8.01
CA THR A 253 4.24 -15.74 6.63
C THR A 253 2.74 -16.03 6.48
N ALA A 254 2.22 -17.05 7.17
CA ALA A 254 0.79 -17.35 7.18
C ALA A 254 -0.02 -16.24 7.86
N ILE A 255 0.46 -15.68 8.98
CA ILE A 255 -0.16 -14.55 9.66
C ILE A 255 -0.14 -13.30 8.76
N GLU A 256 0.99 -12.97 8.14
CA GLU A 256 1.11 -11.87 7.19
C GLU A 256 0.07 -12.02 6.07
N GLY A 257 -0.03 -13.21 5.49
CA GLY A 257 -1.02 -13.51 4.45
C GLY A 257 -2.48 -13.52 4.92
N LEU A 258 -2.76 -13.71 6.21
CA LEU A 258 -4.10 -13.56 6.77
C LEU A 258 -4.45 -12.09 7.00
N LEU A 259 -3.48 -11.30 7.49
CA LEU A 259 -3.67 -9.87 7.74
C LEU A 259 -3.89 -9.08 6.44
N THR A 260 -3.35 -9.54 5.31
CA THR A 260 -3.60 -8.88 4.02
C THR A 260 -5.05 -8.95 3.58
N ILE A 261 -5.82 -9.99 3.93
CA ILE A 261 -7.24 -10.13 3.56
C ILE A 261 -8.08 -8.92 4.03
N PRO A 262 -8.18 -8.62 5.34
CA PRO A 262 -8.97 -7.48 5.80
C PRO A 262 -8.36 -6.15 5.37
N LEU A 263 -7.04 -6.06 5.20
CA LEU A 263 -6.39 -4.83 4.72
C LEU A 263 -6.77 -4.52 3.27
N MET A 264 -6.79 -5.53 2.39
CA MET A 264 -7.24 -5.38 1.01
C MET A 264 -8.72 -5.02 0.94
N TRP A 265 -9.55 -5.62 1.80
CA TRP A 265 -10.96 -5.24 1.92
C TRP A 265 -11.14 -3.78 2.35
N ILE A 266 -10.42 -3.33 3.38
CA ILE A 266 -10.43 -1.92 3.83
C ILE A 266 -9.98 -1.01 2.69
N LEU A 267 -8.94 -1.38 1.95
CA LEU A 267 -8.42 -0.59 0.83
C LEU A 267 -9.50 -0.41 -0.26
N GLY A 268 -10.13 -1.49 -0.72
CA GLY A 268 -11.21 -1.42 -1.70
C GLY A 268 -12.37 -0.53 -1.22
N ARG A 269 -12.74 -0.68 0.05
CA ARG A 269 -13.78 0.13 0.69
C ARG A 269 -13.42 1.61 0.78
N VAL A 270 -12.17 1.95 1.11
CA VAL A 270 -11.73 3.35 1.19
C VAL A 270 -11.62 4.00 -0.18
N MET A 271 -11.19 3.25 -1.20
CA MET A 271 -11.04 3.77 -2.56
C MET A 271 -12.39 4.01 -3.24
N ILE A 272 -13.33 3.08 -3.12
CA ILE A 272 -14.60 3.11 -3.88
C ILE A 272 -15.78 3.56 -2.99
N GLY A 273 -15.73 3.25 -1.70
CA GLY A 273 -16.79 3.57 -0.74
C GLY A 273 -16.97 5.07 -0.48
N ARG A 274 -15.99 5.92 -0.83
CA ARG A 274 -16.14 7.39 -0.75
C ARG A 274 -17.19 7.92 -1.73
N SER A 275 -17.27 7.35 -2.93
CA SER A 275 -18.25 7.74 -3.95
C SER A 275 -19.50 6.86 -3.92
N ASN A 276 -19.35 5.56 -3.64
CA ASN A 276 -20.46 4.62 -3.56
C ASN A 276 -20.23 3.61 -2.42
N PRO A 277 -20.83 3.84 -1.23
CA PRO A 277 -20.64 3.00 -0.06
C PRO A 277 -21.04 1.53 -0.27
N GLN A 278 -22.11 1.28 -1.04
CA GLN A 278 -22.57 -0.07 -1.34
C GLN A 278 -21.55 -0.80 -2.22
N LEU A 279 -21.15 -0.18 -3.33
CA LEU A 279 -20.14 -0.76 -4.22
C LEU A 279 -18.81 -0.98 -3.49
N GLY A 280 -18.40 -0.05 -2.62
CA GLY A 280 -17.22 -0.18 -1.77
C GLY A 280 -17.26 -1.37 -0.82
N ASN A 281 -18.45 -1.81 -0.37
CA ASN A 281 -18.60 -3.03 0.43
C ASN A 281 -18.54 -4.32 -0.41
N TRP A 282 -18.82 -4.24 -1.71
CA TRP A 282 -18.84 -5.41 -2.61
C TRP A 282 -17.47 -5.71 -3.21
N VAL A 283 -16.67 -4.68 -3.45
CA VAL A 283 -15.36 -4.77 -4.15
C VAL A 283 -14.16 -4.70 -3.23
N GLY A 284 -14.34 -4.18 -2.01
CA GLY A 284 -13.45 -4.49 -0.90
C GLY A 284 -13.82 -5.87 -0.42
#